data_AF-A0A7C4LBQ8-F1
#
_entry.id   AF-A0A7C4LBQ8-F1
#
_cell.length_a   1.000
_cell.length_b   1.000
_cell.length_c   1.000
_cell.angle_alpha   90.00
_cell.angle_beta   90.00
_cell.angle_gamma   90.00
#
_symmetry.space_group_name_H-M   'P 1'
#
loop_
_entity.id
_entity.type
_entity.pdbx_description
1 polymer ?
#
loop_
_entity_poly.entity_id
_entity_poly.type
_entity_poly.pdbx_seq_one_letter_code
_entity_poly.pdbx_strand_id
1 'polypeptide(L)'
;MNWSNTLFLTLALLSGVWVMARIERNRWYLGLFFYVLPLLLLTTFWAAITASWAEAGVALAATAVLGGGGWLAVGRRLRRADSSGIKVWGQDAAPKPRAALQAELDQLRQEKAQLEAELRKLKQNPDDGRKTDDGRPG
;
A
#
# COMPACT_ATOMS: atom_id res chain seq x y z
N MET A 1 23.23 -30.52 25.92
CA MET A 1 22.46 -29.38 25.40
C MET A 1 23.29 -28.11 25.61
N ASN A 2 23.86 -27.58 24.53
CA ASN A 2 24.70 -26.40 24.55
C ASN A 2 23.83 -25.15 24.43
N TRP A 3 23.65 -24.46 25.56
CA TRP A 3 22.83 -23.26 25.65
C TRP A 3 23.34 -22.11 24.78
N SER A 4 24.66 -22.03 24.55
CA SER A 4 25.25 -21.02 23.68
C SER A 4 24.77 -21.17 22.23
N ASN A 5 24.79 -22.41 21.71
CA ASN A 5 24.30 -22.71 20.36
C ASN A 5 22.81 -22.41 20.23
N THR A 6 22.03 -22.79 21.25
CA THR A 6 20.58 -22.57 21.27
C THR A 6 20.25 -21.07 21.26
N LEU A 7 20.94 -20.26 22.06
CA LEU A 7 20.77 -18.82 22.10
C LEU A 7 21.17 -18.15 20.78
N PHE A 8 22.31 -18.56 20.20
CA PHE A 8 22.78 -18.02 18.93
C PHE A 8 21.79 -18.32 17.79
N LEU A 9 21.31 -19.56 17.69
CA LEU A 9 20.30 -19.96 16.72
C LEU A 9 19.00 -19.19 16.92
N THR A 10 18.55 -19.03 18.16
CA THR A 10 17.32 -18.29 18.47
C THR A 10 17.45 -16.82 18.05
N LEU A 11 18.59 -16.18 18.31
CA LEU A 11 18.85 -14.79 17.90
C LEU A 11 18.93 -14.66 16.37
N ALA A 12 19.58 -15.60 15.69
CA ALA A 12 19.67 -15.61 14.23
C ALA A 12 18.29 -15.82 13.57
N LEU A 13 17.46 -16.69 14.12
CA LEU A 13 16.09 -16.90 13.65
C LEU A 13 15.20 -15.66 13.95
N LEU A 14 15.35 -15.05 15.13
CA LEU A 14 14.62 -13.83 15.52
C LEU A 14 14.93 -12.64 14.63
N SER A 15 16.21 -12.45 14.27
CA SER A 15 16.59 -11.38 13.34
C SER A 15 15.94 -11.59 11.97
N GLY A 16 15.84 -12.84 11.49
CA GLY A 16 15.11 -13.19 10.28
C GLY A 16 13.61 -12.89 10.37
N VAL A 17 12.97 -13.21 11.51
CA VAL A 17 11.56 -12.86 11.75
C VAL A 17 11.37 -11.34 11.76
N TRP A 18 12.30 -10.59 12.33
CA TRP A 18 12.23 -9.13 12.37
C TRP A 18 12.37 -8.50 10.98
N VAL A 19 13.30 -8.99 10.16
CA VAL A 19 13.43 -8.58 8.75
C VAL A 19 12.16 -8.93 7.99
N MET A 20 11.61 -10.13 8.18
CA MET A 20 10.34 -10.54 7.57
C MET A 20 9.15 -9.66 7.97
N ALA A 21 9.11 -9.20 9.21
CA ALA A 21 8.07 -8.27 9.68
C ALA A 21 8.16 -6.88 9.02
N ARG A 22 9.31 -6.52 8.42
CA ARG A 22 9.52 -5.26 7.69
C ARG A 22 9.26 -5.38 6.19
N ILE A 23 9.21 -6.59 5.65
CA ILE A 23 8.92 -6.81 4.23
C ILE A 23 7.47 -6.43 3.96
N GLU A 24 7.23 -5.74 2.85
CA GLU A 24 5.89 -5.38 2.41
C GLU A 24 4.98 -6.61 2.37
N ARG A 25 3.73 -6.47 2.81
CA ARG A 25 2.75 -7.57 2.79
C ARG A 25 2.58 -8.18 1.40
N ASN A 26 2.78 -7.40 0.33
CA ASN A 26 2.70 -7.90 -1.04
C ASN A 26 3.94 -8.69 -1.49
N ARG A 27 5.04 -8.65 -0.73
CA ARG A 27 6.31 -9.34 -1.06
C ARG A 27 6.70 -10.40 -0.04
N TRP A 28 5.75 -10.79 0.82
CA TRP A 28 5.99 -11.77 1.88
C TRP A 28 6.52 -13.11 1.36
N TYR A 29 6.11 -13.53 0.15
CA TYR A 29 6.58 -14.75 -0.50
C TYR A 29 8.05 -14.67 -0.90
N LEU A 30 8.55 -13.50 -1.34
CA LEU A 30 9.98 -13.30 -1.61
C LEU A 30 10.78 -13.47 -0.33
N GLY A 31 10.32 -12.87 0.77
CA GLY A 31 10.94 -13.09 2.07
C GLY A 31 10.91 -14.55 2.51
N LEU A 32 9.82 -15.27 2.24
CA LEU A 32 9.69 -16.69 2.59
C LEU A 32 10.71 -17.54 1.84
N PHE A 33 10.78 -17.37 0.52
CA PHE A 33 11.63 -18.19 -0.36
C PHE A 33 13.11 -17.82 -0.28
N PHE A 34 13.44 -16.53 -0.19
CA PHE A 34 14.84 -16.07 -0.24
C PHE A 34 15.46 -15.88 1.14
N TYR A 35 14.66 -15.85 2.21
CA TYR A 35 15.16 -15.61 3.56
C TYR A 35 14.84 -16.75 4.52
N VAL A 36 13.56 -17.11 4.69
CA VAL A 36 13.16 -18.14 5.67
C VAL A 36 13.57 -19.54 5.22
N LEU A 37 13.37 -19.87 3.94
CA LEU A 37 13.70 -21.20 3.42
C LEU A 37 15.21 -21.50 3.51
N PRO A 38 16.14 -20.62 3.08
CA PRO A 38 17.57 -20.87 3.22
C PRO A 38 18.01 -20.94 4.68
N LEU A 39 17.43 -20.10 5.54
CA LEU A 39 17.73 -20.10 6.98
C LEU A 39 17.29 -21.41 7.64
N LEU A 40 16.09 -21.91 7.32
CA LEU A 40 15.61 -23.21 7.79
C LEU A 40 16.50 -24.34 7.29
N LEU A 41 16.84 -24.35 6.00
CA LEU A 41 17.74 -25.35 5.43
C LEU A 41 19.09 -25.35 6.12
N LEU A 42 19.71 -24.18 6.29
CA LEU A 42 20.97 -24.02 7.01
C LEU A 42 20.87 -24.56 8.44
N THR A 43 19.78 -24.26 9.14
CA THR A 43 19.53 -24.75 10.50
C THR A 43 19.39 -26.28 10.54
N THR A 44 18.68 -26.86 9.57
CA THR A 44 18.53 -28.33 9.47
C THR A 44 19.84 -29.03 9.11
N PHE A 45 20.62 -28.48 8.17
CA PHE A 45 21.94 -29.03 7.84
C PHE A 45 22.89 -28.95 9.02
N TRP A 46 22.90 -27.81 9.73
CA TRP A 46 23.70 -27.65 10.95
C TRP A 46 23.31 -28.70 12.00
N ALA A 47 22.00 -28.86 12.28
CA ALA A 47 21.51 -29.84 13.26
C ALA A 47 21.82 -31.29 12.86
N ALA A 48 21.80 -31.59 11.55
CA ALA A 48 22.18 -32.90 11.03
C ALA A 48 23.67 -33.19 11.21
N ILE A 49 24.54 -32.19 10.96
CA ILE A 49 26.00 -32.32 11.10
C ILE A 49 26.42 -32.42 12.58
N THR A 50 25.79 -31.65 13.46
CA THR A 50 26.15 -31.61 14.89
C THR A 50 25.36 -32.59 15.76
N ALA A 51 24.40 -33.32 15.17
CA ALA A 51 23.41 -34.16 15.86
C ALA A 51 22.59 -33.41 16.96
N SER A 52 22.54 -32.08 16.88
CA SER A 52 21.92 -31.20 17.88
C SER A 52 20.44 -30.90 17.61
N TRP A 53 19.64 -31.93 17.31
CA TRP A 53 18.21 -31.77 16.98
C TRP A 53 17.38 -31.13 18.09
N ALA A 54 17.69 -31.46 19.35
CA ALA A 54 17.01 -30.87 20.51
C ALA A 54 17.25 -29.35 20.61
N GLU A 55 18.48 -28.90 20.35
CA GLU A 55 18.86 -27.48 20.41
C GLU A 55 18.20 -26.68 19.30
N ALA A 56 18.17 -27.24 18.07
CA ALA A 56 17.47 -26.64 16.94
C ALA A 56 15.94 -26.58 17.18
N GLY A 57 15.35 -27.62 17.75
CA GLY A 57 13.93 -27.65 18.10
C GLY A 57 13.55 -26.61 19.16
N VAL A 58 14.36 -26.49 20.21
CA VAL A 58 14.15 -25.46 21.25
C VAL A 58 14.32 -24.06 20.68
N ALA A 59 15.33 -23.82 19.85
CA ALA A 59 15.53 -22.52 19.21
C ALA A 59 14.37 -22.13 18.28
N LEU A 60 13.85 -23.07 17.49
CA LEU A 60 12.68 -22.86 16.63
C LEU A 60 11.42 -22.55 17.45
N ALA A 61 11.15 -23.33 18.49
CA ALA A 61 10.01 -23.12 19.37
C ALA A 61 10.09 -21.76 20.08
N ALA A 62 11.25 -21.42 20.64
CA ALA A 62 11.49 -20.13 21.29
C ALA A 62 11.30 -18.97 20.31
N THR A 63 11.83 -19.07 19.08
CA THR A 63 11.65 -18.06 18.04
C THR A 63 10.18 -17.93 17.64
N ALA A 64 9.45 -19.03 17.46
CA ALA A 64 8.03 -18.99 17.12
C ALA A 64 7.19 -18.32 18.22
N VAL A 65 7.47 -18.61 19.49
CA VAL A 65 6.79 -17.99 20.63
C VAL A 65 7.13 -16.51 20.75
N LEU A 66 8.40 -16.14 20.65
CA LEU A 66 8.83 -14.73 20.78
C LEU A 66 8.43 -13.89 19.57
N GLY A 67 8.65 -14.42 18.37
CA GLY A 67 8.29 -13.77 17.11
C GLY A 67 6.79 -13.66 16.91
N GLY A 68 6.05 -14.77 17.09
CA GLY A 68 4.59 -14.81 16.99
C GLY A 68 3.92 -14.04 18.13
N GLY A 69 4.40 -14.17 19.36
CA GLY A 69 3.91 -13.42 20.52
C GLY A 69 4.16 -11.92 20.38
N GLY A 70 5.36 -11.52 19.94
CA GLY A 70 5.68 -10.13 19.64
C GLY A 70 4.83 -9.56 18.50
N TRP A 71 4.61 -10.34 17.44
CA TRP A 71 3.76 -9.93 16.32
C TRP A 71 2.29 -9.77 16.74
N LEU A 72 1.75 -10.65 17.58
CA LEU A 72 0.39 -10.51 18.12
C LEU A 72 0.27 -9.32 19.08
N ALA A 73 1.27 -9.08 19.92
CA ALA A 73 1.28 -7.95 20.85
C ALA A 73 1.36 -6.60 20.13
N VAL A 74 2.22 -6.49 19.11
CA VAL A 74 2.39 -5.27 18.29
C VAL A 74 1.24 -5.13 17.27
N GLY A 75 0.83 -6.23 16.65
CA GLY A 75 -0.26 -6.28 15.66
C GLY A 75 -1.62 -5.91 16.26
N ARG A 76 -1.89 -6.22 17.53
CA ARG A 76 -3.08 -5.72 18.24
C ARG A 76 -3.13 -4.20 18.39
N ARG A 77 -1.97 -3.52 18.38
CA ARG A 77 -1.87 -2.06 18.48
C ARG A 77 -1.87 -1.37 17.11
N LEU A 78 -1.66 -2.10 16.02
CA LEU A 78 -1.75 -1.57 14.67
C LEU A 78 -3.22 -1.60 14.23
N ARG A 79 -3.79 -0.44 13.90
CA ARG A 79 -5.15 -0.33 13.32
C ARG A 79 -5.26 -1.31 12.15
N ARG A 80 -6.39 -2.03 12.05
CA ARG A 80 -6.73 -2.83 10.86
C ARG A 80 -6.41 -1.99 9.63
N ALA A 81 -5.56 -2.52 8.76
CA ALA A 81 -5.25 -1.86 7.51
C ALA A 81 -6.56 -1.72 6.71
N ASP A 82 -7.07 -0.50 6.64
CA ASP A 82 -8.16 -0.18 5.73
C ASP A 82 -7.69 -0.55 4.32
N SER A 83 -8.56 -1.23 3.57
CA SER A 83 -8.35 -1.62 2.17
C SER A 83 -8.32 -0.42 1.21
N SER A 84 -8.17 0.81 1.72
CA SER A 84 -8.01 2.03 0.93
C SER A 84 -6.64 2.12 0.23
N GLY A 85 -5.74 1.16 0.46
CA GLY A 85 -4.42 1.07 -0.15
C GLY A 85 -4.37 0.40 -1.53
N ILE A 86 -5.49 0.26 -2.24
CA ILE A 86 -5.44 -0.04 -3.67
C ILE A 86 -4.92 1.21 -4.37
N LYS A 87 -3.59 1.35 -4.45
CA LYS A 87 -2.91 2.26 -5.37
C LYS A 87 -3.19 1.79 -6.79
N VAL A 88 -4.33 2.21 -7.34
CA VAL A 88 -4.52 2.27 -8.78
C VAL A 88 -3.61 3.38 -9.28
N TRP A 89 -2.72 3.06 -10.22
CA TRP A 89 -1.81 4.01 -10.86
C TRP A 89 -2.62 5.13 -11.55
N GLY A 90 -2.95 6.20 -10.81
CA GLY A 90 -3.84 7.28 -11.25
C GLY A 90 -4.49 8.08 -10.13
N GLN A 91 -4.48 7.63 -8.88
CA GLN A 91 -4.98 8.38 -7.72
C GLN A 91 -3.86 9.15 -6.98
N ASP A 92 -3.19 10.08 -7.66
CA ASP A 92 -2.37 11.12 -7.00
C ASP A 92 -3.18 12.39 -6.67
N ALA A 93 -4.51 12.34 -6.78
CA ALA A 93 -5.36 13.35 -6.17
C ALA A 93 -5.73 12.85 -4.76
N ALA A 94 -5.13 13.47 -3.74
CA ALA A 94 -5.62 13.41 -2.36
C ALA A 94 -7.17 13.51 -2.36
N PRO A 95 -7.89 12.84 -1.44
CA PRO A 95 -9.33 13.00 -1.36
C PRO A 95 -9.62 14.48 -1.11
N LYS A 96 -9.99 15.22 -2.17
CA LYS A 96 -10.45 16.60 -2.04
C LYS A 96 -11.58 16.55 -1.00
N PRO A 97 -11.53 17.37 0.06
CA PRO A 97 -12.56 17.37 1.08
C PRO A 97 -13.91 17.55 0.38
N ARG A 98 -14.91 16.73 0.73
CA ARG A 98 -16.23 16.71 0.05
C ARG A 98 -16.86 18.10 -0.11
N ALA A 99 -16.52 19.04 0.77
CA ALA A 99 -16.89 20.45 0.70
C ALA A 99 -16.35 21.17 -0.56
N ALA A 100 -15.12 20.91 -0.97
CA ALA A 100 -14.52 21.49 -2.17
C ALA A 100 -15.19 20.94 -3.45
N LEU A 101 -15.55 19.66 -3.44
CA LEU A 101 -16.24 19.03 -4.58
C LEU A 101 -17.67 19.55 -4.74
N GLN A 102 -18.35 19.86 -3.63
CA GLN A 102 -19.68 20.49 -3.66
C GLN A 102 -19.62 21.94 -4.16
N ALA A 103 -18.61 22.71 -3.73
CA ALA A 103 -18.40 24.06 -4.22
C ALA A 103 -18.08 24.10 -5.73
N GLU A 104 -17.25 23.19 -6.23
CA GLU A 104 -16.97 23.05 -7.67
C GLU A 104 -18.24 22.66 -8.46
N LEU A 105 -19.08 21.77 -7.92
CA LEU A 105 -20.36 21.39 -8.55
C LEU A 105 -21.36 22.54 -8.60
N ASP A 106 -21.42 23.38 -7.56
CA ASP A 106 -22.31 24.54 -7.54
C ASP A 106 -21.82 25.64 -8.49
N GLN A 107 -20.51 25.83 -8.62
CA GLN A 107 -19.93 26.72 -9.64
C GLN A 107 -20.26 26.26 -11.06
N LEU A 108 -20.07 24.97 -11.36
CA LEU A 108 -20.37 24.42 -12.69
C LEU A 108 -21.86 24.51 -13.05
N ARG A 109 -22.76 24.41 -12.06
CA ARG A 109 -24.20 24.62 -12.29
C ARG A 109 -24.53 26.08 -12.60
N GLN A 110 -23.86 27.03 -11.97
CA GLN A 110 -24.03 28.45 -12.24
C GLN A 110 -23.52 28.82 -13.64
N GLU A 111 -22.34 28.32 -14.02
CA GLU A 111 -21.79 28.53 -15.38
C GLU A 111 -22.70 27.94 -16.45
N LYS A 112 -23.24 26.73 -16.25
CA LYS A 112 -24.19 26.15 -17.20
C LYS A 112 -25.47 27.00 -17.34
N ALA A 113 -25.99 27.52 -16.23
CA ALA A 113 -27.17 28.38 -16.26
C ALA A 113 -26.91 29.71 -16.98
N GLN A 114 -25.70 30.28 -16.83
CA GLN A 114 -25.28 31.49 -17.54
C GLN A 114 -25.13 31.23 -19.05
N LEU A 115 -24.46 30.14 -19.43
CA LEU A 115 -24.30 29.74 -20.84
C LEU A 115 -25.64 29.41 -21.51
N GLU A 116 -26.57 28.78 -20.80
CA GLU A 116 -27.93 28.54 -21.33
C GLU A 116 -28.72 29.84 -21.50
N ALA A 117 -28.53 30.82 -20.61
CA ALA A 117 -29.16 32.14 -20.73
C ALA A 117 -28.55 32.94 -21.90
N GLU A 118 -27.24 32.87 -22.11
CA GLU A 118 -26.56 33.47 -23.26
C GLU A 118 -26.97 32.81 -24.57
N LEU A 119 -27.03 31.47 -24.63
CA LEU A 119 -27.55 30.75 -25.80
C LEU A 119 -29.00 31.12 -26.10
N ARG A 120 -29.85 31.30 -25.08
CA ARG A 120 -31.23 31.78 -25.28
C ARG A 120 -31.26 33.20 -25.83
N LYS A 121 -30.40 34.10 -25.33
CA LYS A 121 -30.29 35.48 -25.85
C LYS A 121 -29.79 35.50 -27.30
N LEU A 122 -28.76 34.72 -27.63
CA LEU A 122 -28.24 34.58 -29.00
C LEU A 122 -29.26 33.95 -29.95
N LYS A 123 -30.05 32.98 -29.46
CA LYS A 123 -31.12 32.37 -30.25
C LYS A 123 -32.32 33.32 -30.46
N GLN A 124 -32.55 34.27 -29.54
CA GLN A 124 -33.58 35.29 -29.67
C GLN A 124 -33.13 36.52 -30.48
N ASN A 125 -31.81 36.78 -30.58
CA ASN A 125 -31.20 37.81 -31.43
C ASN A 125 -30.30 37.17 -32.52
N PRO A 126 -30.86 36.51 -33.54
CA PRO A 126 -30.09 35.98 -34.67
C PRO A 126 -29.53 37.06 -35.62
N ASP A 127 -29.86 38.35 -35.42
CA ASP A 127 -29.56 39.43 -36.38
C ASP A 127 -28.20 40.14 -36.20
N ASP A 128 -27.46 39.92 -35.10
CA ASP A 128 -26.16 40.60 -34.88
C ASP A 128 -24.94 39.80 -35.39
N GLY A 129 -25.11 38.53 -35.76
CA GLY A 129 -24.01 37.67 -36.24
C GLY A 129 -23.75 37.69 -37.75
N ARG A 130 -24.54 38.45 -38.53
CA ARG A 130 -24.54 38.41 -40.01
C ARG A 130 -23.97 39.67 -40.67
N LYS A 131 -23.04 40.38 -40.01
CA LYS A 131 -22.43 41.62 -40.52
C LYS A 131 -20.91 41.61 -40.69
N THR A 132 -20.23 40.49 -40.46
CA THR A 132 -18.75 40.44 -40.55
C THR A 132 -18.21 39.40 -41.51
N ASP A 133 -18.82 39.23 -42.69
CA ASP A 133 -18.16 38.48 -43.77
C ASP A 133 -18.63 38.85 -45.18
N ASP A 134 -18.59 40.15 -45.52
CA ASP A 134 -18.64 40.60 -46.92
C ASP A 134 -17.79 41.88 -47.08
N GLY A 135 -16.47 41.69 -47.11
CA GLY A 135 -15.46 42.74 -47.28
C GLY A 135 -14.36 42.32 -48.25
N ARG A 136 -14.74 42.05 -49.50
CA ARG A 136 -13.91 41.68 -50.66
C ARG A 136 -12.78 42.69 -50.93
N PRO A 137 -11.53 42.27 -51.22
CA PRO A 137 -10.60 43.07 -51.99
C PRO A 137 -10.73 42.72 -53.49
N GLY A 138 -10.96 43.74 -54.32
CA GLY A 138 -10.81 43.71 -55.77
C GLY A 138 -9.80 44.77 -56.18
#